data_AF-A0A3M7Q360-F1
#
_entry.id   AF-A0A3M7Q360-F1
#
_cell.length_a   1.000
_cell.length_b   1.000
_cell.length_c   1.000
_cell.angle_alpha   90.00
_cell.angle_beta   90.00
_cell.angle_gamma   90.00
#
_symmetry.space_group_name_H-M   'P 1'
#
loop_
_entity.id
_entity.type
_entity.pdbx_description
1 polymer ?
#
loop_
_entity_poly.entity_id
_entity_poly.type
_entity_poly.pdbx_seq_one_letter_code
_entity_poly.pdbx_strand_id
1 'polypeptide(L)'
;MTKINSYEEEAISIRVYAKEARIWSNTEKNENIFIQHISTTQQAKKGFDHKDNISQRQVANKFDISQQMVSKLFKKLQITPKKKMKILDRTETQKKVARVKCRNLNLKNPNISWILDDESYITLSHVTLLQHQQVQNIPQLRDLSRNYLFGWSFMRGHHSDGNYKFWPDLASFHYANTVINYLIDQNIKYVQKCENPANVPEVRPTDDFWSILKEKVCKNVWRAKNLDELRNKIRLCTRNMD
;
A
#
# COMPACT_ATOMS: atom_id res chain seq x y z
N MET A 1 -59.74 -52.89 36.47
CA MET A 1 -59.40 -52.71 35.04
C MET A 1 -60.24 -51.56 34.49
N THR A 2 -59.69 -50.36 34.50
CA THR A 2 -60.39 -49.15 34.05
C THR A 2 -60.20 -49.05 32.54
N LYS A 3 -61.27 -49.26 31.77
CA LYS A 3 -61.27 -49.00 30.32
C LYS A 3 -61.13 -47.48 30.13
N ILE A 4 -59.93 -47.01 29.84
CA ILE A 4 -59.72 -45.65 29.35
C ILE A 4 -60.54 -45.53 28.06
N ASN A 5 -61.28 -44.43 27.96
CA ASN A 5 -62.28 -44.23 26.92
C ASN A 5 -61.54 -44.07 25.57
N SER A 6 -61.91 -44.86 24.56
CA SER A 6 -61.27 -44.86 23.22
C SER A 6 -61.08 -43.46 22.61
N TYR A 7 -61.93 -42.51 23.00
CA TYR A 7 -61.87 -41.11 22.57
C TYR A 7 -60.74 -40.30 23.22
N GLU A 8 -60.29 -40.65 24.42
CA GLU A 8 -59.21 -39.95 25.11
C GLU A 8 -57.84 -40.31 24.51
N GLU A 9 -57.64 -41.57 24.11
CA GLU A 9 -56.42 -42.02 23.43
C GLU A 9 -56.26 -41.36 22.05
N GLU A 10 -57.35 -41.24 21.30
CA GLU A 10 -57.36 -40.56 20.00
C GLU A 10 -57.06 -39.05 20.15
N ALA A 11 -57.62 -38.40 21.17
CA ALA A 11 -57.35 -37.00 21.46
C ALA A 11 -55.89 -36.74 21.88
N ILE A 12 -55.26 -37.67 22.61
CA ILE A 12 -53.84 -37.59 22.96
C ILE A 12 -52.97 -37.78 21.71
N SER A 13 -53.29 -38.75 20.86
CA SER A 13 -52.57 -39.01 19.60
C SER A 13 -52.57 -37.78 18.67
N ILE A 14 -53.72 -37.14 18.49
CA ILE A 14 -53.86 -35.92 17.67
C ILE A 14 -53.01 -34.77 18.23
N ARG A 15 -52.95 -34.61 19.56
CA ARG A 15 -52.15 -33.57 20.22
C ARG A 15 -50.65 -33.81 20.07
N VAL A 16 -50.20 -35.05 20.15
CA VAL A 16 -48.80 -35.43 19.91
C VAL A 16 -48.41 -35.12 18.48
N TYR A 17 -49.22 -35.55 17.50
CA TYR A 17 -48.97 -35.29 16.09
C TYR A 17 -48.94 -33.78 15.75
N ALA A 18 -49.87 -33.00 16.30
CA ALA A 18 -49.88 -31.55 16.10
C ALA A 18 -48.64 -30.86 16.70
N LYS A 19 -48.10 -31.37 17.80
CA LYS A 19 -46.87 -30.87 18.41
C LYS A 19 -45.64 -31.21 17.56
N GLU A 20 -45.55 -32.44 17.05
CA GLU A 20 -44.47 -32.87 16.16
C GLU A 20 -44.47 -32.12 14.84
N ALA A 21 -45.64 -31.91 14.22
CA ALA A 21 -45.78 -31.12 13.01
C ALA A 21 -45.32 -29.65 13.19
N ARG A 22 -45.60 -29.06 14.36
CA ARG A 22 -45.14 -27.70 14.70
C ARG A 22 -43.61 -27.64 14.88
N ILE A 23 -43.01 -28.66 15.49
CA ILE A 23 -41.55 -28.76 15.65
C ILE A 23 -40.90 -28.87 14.27
N TRP A 24 -41.40 -29.77 13.41
CA TRP A 24 -40.86 -30.00 12.07
C TRP A 24 -40.93 -28.74 11.19
N SER A 25 -42.07 -28.04 11.19
CA SER A 25 -42.24 -26.76 10.46
C SER A 25 -41.29 -25.66 10.93
N ASN A 26 -41.00 -25.60 12.24
CA ASN A 26 -40.05 -24.62 12.77
C ASN A 26 -38.60 -24.94 12.37
N THR A 27 -38.22 -26.22 12.37
CA THR A 27 -36.89 -26.66 11.94
C THR A 27 -36.65 -26.34 10.46
N GLU A 28 -37.61 -26.63 9.59
CA GLU A 28 -37.53 -26.36 8.15
C GLU A 28 -37.46 -24.85 7.84
N LYS A 29 -38.20 -24.02 8.57
CA LYS A 29 -38.08 -22.56 8.47
C LYS A 29 -36.69 -22.07 8.88
N ASN A 30 -36.12 -22.62 9.95
CA ASN A 30 -34.80 -22.23 10.43
C ASN A 30 -33.68 -22.64 9.46
N GLU A 31 -33.77 -23.83 8.87
CA GLU A 31 -32.83 -24.30 7.84
C GLU A 31 -32.88 -23.43 6.59
N ASN A 32 -34.08 -23.09 6.10
CA ASN A 32 -34.26 -22.20 4.95
C ASN A 32 -33.69 -20.80 5.21
N ILE A 33 -33.91 -20.23 6.41
CA ILE A 33 -33.32 -18.95 6.81
C ILE A 33 -31.79 -19.02 6.83
N PHE A 34 -31.22 -20.12 7.34
CA PHE A 34 -29.77 -20.32 7.41
C PHE A 34 -29.13 -20.44 6.02
N ILE A 35 -29.72 -21.23 5.12
CA ILE A 35 -29.27 -21.39 3.73
C ILE A 35 -29.34 -20.06 2.98
N GLN A 36 -30.44 -19.31 3.15
CA GLN A 36 -30.60 -17.99 2.56
C GLN A 36 -29.52 -17.03 3.08
N HIS A 37 -29.24 -17.03 4.38
CA HIS A 37 -28.21 -16.19 4.99
C HIS A 37 -26.79 -16.50 4.48
N ILE A 38 -26.47 -17.79 4.29
CA ILE A 38 -25.18 -18.22 3.72
C ILE A 38 -25.06 -17.76 2.26
N SER A 39 -26.12 -17.96 1.46
CA SER A 39 -26.16 -17.54 0.06
C SER A 39 -25.96 -16.02 -0.08
N THR A 40 -26.69 -15.22 0.70
CA THR A 40 -26.55 -13.75 0.71
C THR A 40 -25.16 -13.32 1.18
N THR A 41 -24.56 -14.04 2.15
CA THR A 41 -23.20 -13.76 2.64
C THR A 41 -22.13 -13.97 1.56
N GLN A 42 -22.23 -15.08 0.82
CA GLN A 42 -21.30 -15.39 -0.28
C GLN A 42 -21.47 -14.43 -1.46
N GLN A 43 -22.71 -14.03 -1.76
CA GLN A 43 -23.00 -13.06 -2.81
C GLN A 43 -22.51 -11.66 -2.45
N ALA A 44 -22.68 -11.24 -1.19
CA ALA A 44 -22.15 -9.97 -0.69
C ALA A 44 -20.63 -9.91 -0.81
N LYS A 45 -19.92 -11.01 -0.49
CA LYS A 45 -18.47 -11.12 -0.70
C LYS A 45 -18.06 -10.91 -2.17
N LYS A 46 -18.72 -11.61 -3.11
CA LYS A 46 -18.53 -11.41 -4.56
C LYS A 46 -18.85 -9.98 -5.01
N GLY A 47 -19.68 -9.26 -4.26
CA GLY A 47 -19.96 -7.84 -4.47
C GLY A 47 -18.75 -6.93 -4.28
N PHE A 48 -17.78 -7.35 -3.47
CA PHE A 48 -16.54 -6.61 -3.17
C PHE A 48 -15.29 -7.19 -3.84
N ASP A 49 -15.31 -8.48 -4.20
CA ASP A 49 -14.17 -9.11 -4.86
C ASP A 49 -13.82 -8.38 -6.17
N HIS A 50 -12.56 -7.94 -6.28
CA HIS A 50 -11.99 -7.21 -7.42
C HIS A 50 -12.70 -5.90 -7.82
N LYS A 51 -13.47 -5.29 -6.90
CA LYS A 51 -14.14 -4.02 -7.13
C LYS A 51 -13.65 -2.92 -6.20
N ASP A 52 -13.02 -1.92 -6.79
CA ASP A 52 -12.61 -0.69 -6.10
C ASP A 52 -13.78 0.28 -5.94
N ASN A 53 -13.68 1.19 -4.97
CA ASN A 53 -14.59 2.33 -4.79
C ASN A 53 -16.07 1.98 -4.54
N ILE A 54 -16.36 0.78 -4.03
CA ILE A 54 -17.71 0.39 -3.62
C ILE A 54 -17.89 0.63 -2.12
N SER A 55 -18.88 1.44 -1.76
CA SER A 55 -19.27 1.67 -0.38
C SER A 55 -20.08 0.50 0.18
N GLN A 56 -20.02 0.30 1.50
CA GLN A 56 -20.86 -0.70 2.19
C GLN A 56 -22.35 -0.45 1.96
N ARG A 57 -22.77 0.82 1.80
CA ARG A 57 -24.15 1.19 1.50
C ARG A 57 -24.59 0.75 0.10
N GLN A 58 -23.71 0.87 -0.91
CA GLN A 58 -24.03 0.40 -2.26
C GLN A 58 -24.23 -1.12 -2.29
N VAL A 59 -23.43 -1.88 -1.53
CA VAL A 59 -23.62 -3.32 -1.42
C VAL A 59 -24.85 -3.67 -0.60
N ALA A 60 -25.09 -2.96 0.50
CA ALA A 60 -26.31 -3.09 1.30
C ALA A 60 -27.56 -2.94 0.44
N ASN A 61 -27.65 -1.87 -0.36
CA ASN A 61 -28.75 -1.62 -1.28
C ASN A 61 -28.86 -2.71 -2.36
N LYS A 62 -27.72 -3.19 -2.88
CA LYS A 62 -27.71 -4.21 -3.95
C LYS A 62 -28.28 -5.56 -3.49
N PHE A 63 -28.05 -5.92 -2.24
CA PHE A 63 -28.47 -7.22 -1.68
C PHE A 63 -29.65 -7.11 -0.70
N ASP A 64 -30.30 -5.95 -0.64
CA ASP A 64 -31.41 -5.65 0.27
C ASP A 64 -31.12 -6.03 1.73
N ILE A 65 -29.91 -5.71 2.20
CA ILE A 65 -29.46 -5.95 3.57
C ILE A 65 -29.09 -4.63 4.24
N SER A 66 -29.12 -4.59 5.57
CA SER A 66 -28.66 -3.41 6.29
C SER A 66 -27.14 -3.22 6.16
N GLN A 67 -26.69 -1.96 6.17
CA GLN A 67 -25.26 -1.65 6.17
C GLN A 67 -24.54 -2.21 7.41
N GLN A 68 -25.23 -2.33 8.56
CA GLN A 68 -24.67 -2.93 9.77
C GLN A 68 -24.36 -4.42 9.56
N MET A 69 -25.20 -5.14 8.81
CA MET A 69 -24.94 -6.54 8.46
C MET A 69 -23.70 -6.67 7.56
N VAL A 70 -23.54 -5.77 6.59
CA VAL A 70 -22.32 -5.71 5.74
C VAL A 70 -21.07 -5.49 6.60
N SER A 71 -21.13 -4.59 7.58
CA SER A 71 -20.01 -4.34 8.51
C SER A 71 -19.67 -5.55 9.39
N LYS A 72 -20.68 -6.25 9.92
CA LYS A 72 -20.48 -7.51 10.68
C LYS A 72 -19.86 -8.60 9.80
N LEU A 73 -20.30 -8.69 8.54
CA LEU A 73 -19.79 -9.63 7.56
C LEU A 73 -18.32 -9.36 7.20
N PHE A 74 -17.92 -8.09 7.10
CA PHE A 74 -16.51 -7.72 6.90
C PHE A 74 -15.62 -8.21 8.03
N LYS A 75 -16.05 -8.03 9.29
CA LYS A 75 -15.33 -8.55 10.45
C LYS A 75 -15.24 -10.06 10.43
N LYS A 76 -16.35 -10.75 10.14
CA LYS A 76 -16.41 -12.22 10.08
C LYS A 76 -15.53 -12.80 8.97
N LEU A 77 -15.47 -12.14 7.81
CA LEU A 77 -14.67 -12.56 6.66
C LEU A 77 -13.24 -12.00 6.68
N GLN A 78 -12.84 -11.27 7.72
CA GLN A 78 -11.53 -10.64 7.85
C GLN A 78 -11.19 -9.70 6.66
N ILE A 79 -12.21 -9.05 6.09
CA ILE A 79 -12.03 -8.07 5.01
C ILE A 79 -11.74 -6.72 5.63
N THR A 80 -10.52 -6.24 5.44
CA THR A 80 -10.08 -4.92 5.93
C THR A 80 -10.13 -3.89 4.80
N PRO A 81 -10.99 -2.86 4.87
CA PRO A 81 -10.98 -1.79 3.88
C PRO A 81 -9.66 -1.02 4.00
N LYS A 82 -8.98 -0.83 2.86
CA LYS A 82 -7.76 -0.03 2.77
C LYS A 82 -8.02 1.21 1.93
N LYS A 83 -7.38 2.32 2.31
CA LYS A 83 -7.38 3.53 1.49
C LYS A 83 -6.57 3.24 0.23
N LYS A 84 -7.13 3.60 -0.93
CA LYS A 84 -6.40 3.49 -2.20
C LYS A 84 -5.16 4.39 -2.15
N MET A 85 -4.02 3.82 -2.50
CA MET A 85 -2.77 4.57 -2.62
C MET A 85 -2.94 5.65 -3.70
N LYS A 86 -2.52 6.89 -3.40
CA LYS A 86 -2.49 7.95 -4.40
C LYS A 86 -1.33 7.66 -5.34
N ILE A 87 -1.65 7.31 -6.57
CA ILE A 87 -0.68 7.09 -7.64
C ILE A 87 -0.85 8.26 -8.62
N LEU A 88 0.25 8.75 -9.17
CA LEU A 88 0.19 9.77 -10.22
C LEU A 88 -0.63 9.26 -11.40
N ASP A 89 -1.55 10.10 -11.87
CA ASP A 89 -2.35 9.77 -13.04
C ASP A 89 -1.44 9.60 -14.26
N ARG A 90 -1.63 8.47 -14.96
CA ARG A 90 -0.86 8.08 -16.13
C ARG A 90 -1.78 7.68 -17.25
N THR A 91 -1.41 8.08 -18.46
CA THR A 91 -2.07 7.59 -19.67
C THR A 91 -1.80 6.11 -19.89
N GLU A 92 -2.67 5.40 -20.61
CA GLU A 92 -2.46 3.98 -20.94
C GLU A 92 -1.13 3.74 -21.68
N THR A 93 -0.73 4.69 -22.53
CA THR A 93 0.58 4.66 -23.20
C THR A 93 1.72 4.75 -22.20
N GLN A 94 1.66 5.66 -21.23
CA GLN A 94 2.68 5.77 -20.18
C GLN A 94 2.77 4.50 -19.34
N LYS A 95 1.62 3.89 -18.98
CA LYS A 95 1.58 2.61 -18.26
C LYS A 95 2.24 1.48 -19.06
N LYS A 96 1.95 1.39 -20.36
CA LYS A 96 2.55 0.38 -21.25
C LYS A 96 4.06 0.56 -21.36
N VAL A 97 4.52 1.79 -21.58
CA VAL A 97 5.96 2.12 -21.68
C VAL A 97 6.68 1.82 -20.36
N ALA A 98 6.12 2.26 -19.22
CA ALA A 98 6.66 1.98 -17.90
C ALA A 98 6.80 0.47 -17.66
N ARG A 99 5.74 -0.31 -17.95
CA ARG A 99 5.76 -1.77 -17.80
C ARG A 99 6.86 -2.43 -18.62
N VAL A 100 7.02 -2.03 -19.89
CA VAL A 100 8.07 -2.57 -20.78
C VAL A 100 9.46 -2.22 -20.25
N LYS A 101 9.68 -0.95 -19.86
CA LYS A 101 10.96 -0.49 -19.32
C LYS A 101 11.34 -1.21 -18.02
N CYS A 102 10.42 -1.28 -17.05
CA CYS A 102 10.64 -2.00 -15.79
C CYS A 102 10.93 -3.48 -16.04
N ARG A 103 10.18 -4.14 -16.93
CA ARG A 103 10.43 -5.55 -17.30
C ARG A 103 11.82 -5.73 -17.89
N ASN A 104 12.22 -4.87 -18.83
CA ASN A 104 13.53 -4.94 -19.47
C ASN A 104 14.66 -4.71 -18.46
N LEU A 105 14.52 -3.74 -17.55
CA LEU A 105 15.49 -3.50 -16.48
C LEU A 105 15.64 -4.73 -15.59
N ASN A 106 14.54 -5.36 -15.18
CA ASN A 106 14.60 -6.57 -14.37
C ASN A 106 15.27 -7.76 -15.09
N LEU A 107 14.93 -7.97 -16.37
CA LEU A 107 15.48 -9.09 -17.14
C LEU A 107 16.96 -8.90 -17.50
N LYS A 108 17.39 -7.67 -17.81
CA LYS A 108 18.78 -7.38 -18.20
C LYS A 108 19.76 -7.40 -17.02
N ASN A 109 19.27 -7.22 -15.80
CA ASN A 109 20.14 -7.09 -14.62
C ASN A 109 19.72 -8.08 -13.51
N PRO A 110 19.76 -9.40 -13.78
CA PRO A 110 19.49 -10.39 -12.75
C PRO A 110 20.60 -10.35 -11.69
N ASN A 111 20.23 -10.52 -10.42
CA ASN A 111 21.16 -10.58 -9.28
C ASN A 111 22.08 -9.36 -9.13
N ILE A 112 21.62 -8.17 -9.52
CA ILE A 112 22.37 -6.92 -9.31
C ILE A 112 21.89 -6.20 -8.05
N SER A 113 22.82 -5.54 -7.35
CA SER A 113 22.47 -4.60 -6.29
C SER A 113 22.05 -3.26 -6.90
N TRP A 114 20.83 -2.81 -6.62
CA TRP A 114 20.37 -1.50 -7.08
C TRP A 114 20.76 -0.41 -6.10
N ILE A 115 21.44 0.63 -6.58
CA ILE A 115 21.76 1.82 -5.80
C ILE A 115 20.86 2.93 -6.28
N LEU A 116 19.93 3.32 -5.43
CA LEU A 116 18.91 4.32 -5.73
C LEU A 116 19.31 5.65 -5.10
N ASP A 117 19.08 6.73 -5.84
CA ASP A 117 19.28 8.10 -5.39
C ASP A 117 18.01 8.88 -5.66
N ASP A 118 17.58 9.63 -4.66
CA ASP A 118 16.33 10.35 -4.65
C ASP A 118 16.35 11.44 -3.58
N GLU A 119 15.58 12.49 -3.79
CA GLU A 119 15.62 13.70 -3.00
C GLU A 119 14.27 13.92 -2.32
N SER A 120 14.29 14.26 -1.04
CA SER A 120 13.05 14.53 -0.31
C SER A 120 13.15 15.75 0.57
N TYR A 121 12.06 16.52 0.59
CA TYR A 121 11.95 17.70 1.44
C TYR A 121 11.42 17.31 2.82
N ILE A 122 12.13 17.78 3.85
CA ILE A 122 11.71 17.73 5.26
C ILE A 122 11.67 19.18 5.76
N THR A 123 10.52 19.63 6.26
CA THR A 123 10.30 21.02 6.67
C THR A 123 10.57 21.24 8.15
N LEU A 124 10.96 22.47 8.54
CA LEU A 124 11.20 22.85 9.95
C LEU A 124 9.92 22.83 10.79
N SER A 125 8.78 23.17 10.19
CA SER A 125 7.47 23.11 10.81
C SER A 125 6.47 22.46 9.85
N HIS A 126 5.58 21.63 10.38
CA HIS A 126 4.47 21.02 9.65
C HIS A 126 3.34 22.01 9.31
N VAL A 127 3.62 23.31 9.27
CA VAL A 127 2.63 24.24 8.76
C VAL A 127 2.61 24.08 7.25
N THR A 128 1.54 23.48 6.74
CA THR A 128 1.20 23.45 5.32
C THR A 128 0.91 24.89 4.87
N LEU A 129 1.93 25.73 4.79
CA LEU A 129 1.80 27.04 4.20
C LEU A 129 1.66 26.84 2.70
N LEU A 130 0.47 27.13 2.19
CA LEU A 130 0.14 27.40 0.79
C LEU A 130 0.89 28.63 0.23
N GLN A 131 2.12 28.87 0.69
CA GLN A 131 2.98 29.95 0.22
C GLN A 131 4.40 29.42 0.09
N HIS A 132 4.90 29.50 -1.13
CA HIS A 132 6.26 29.20 -1.53
C HIS A 132 7.28 29.96 -0.67
N GLN A 133 7.68 29.38 0.46
CA GLN A 133 9.02 29.56 1.01
C GLN A 133 9.67 28.18 1.09
N GLN A 134 9.86 27.60 -0.08
CA GLN A 134 10.91 26.60 -0.27
C GLN A 134 12.24 27.34 -0.15
N VAL A 135 13.15 26.85 0.69
CA VAL A 135 14.52 27.36 0.78
C VAL A 135 15.24 26.99 -0.53
N GLN A 136 15.01 27.80 -1.57
CA GLN A 136 15.76 27.82 -2.82
C GLN A 136 16.92 28.78 -2.61
N ASN A 137 17.98 28.35 -1.90
CA ASN A 137 19.26 29.06 -1.87
C ASN A 137 20.35 28.16 -1.26
N ILE A 138 20.89 27.24 -2.07
CA ILE A 138 22.19 26.62 -1.84
C ILE A 138 22.88 26.56 -3.22
N PRO A 139 24.16 26.95 -3.36
CA PRO A 139 24.84 27.04 -4.66
C PRO A 139 25.03 25.66 -5.32
N GLN A 140 24.08 25.31 -6.19
CA GLN A 140 23.84 23.97 -6.77
C GLN A 140 24.87 23.45 -7.79
N LEU A 141 26.12 23.95 -7.83
CA LEU A 141 27.08 23.44 -8.83
C LEU A 141 28.46 23.06 -8.29
N ARG A 142 28.85 23.49 -7.08
CA ARG A 142 30.17 23.14 -6.52
C ARG A 142 30.15 22.08 -5.41
N ASP A 143 29.03 21.90 -4.72
CA ASP A 143 28.92 20.92 -3.62
C ASP A 143 28.38 19.55 -4.04
N LEU A 144 27.82 19.41 -5.25
CA LEU A 144 27.26 18.14 -5.74
C LEU A 144 28.34 17.11 -6.09
N SER A 145 29.50 17.54 -6.59
CA SER A 145 30.64 16.64 -6.78
C SER A 145 31.07 16.02 -5.44
N ARG A 146 31.07 16.80 -4.36
CA ARG A 146 31.42 16.33 -3.00
C ARG A 146 30.40 15.35 -2.42
N ASN A 147 29.09 15.56 -2.62
CA ASN A 147 28.06 14.64 -2.11
C ASN A 147 28.08 13.29 -2.87
N TYR A 148 28.26 13.32 -4.19
CA TYR A 148 28.48 12.09 -4.97
C TYR A 148 29.79 11.39 -4.58
N LEU A 149 30.88 12.13 -4.33
CA LEU A 149 32.15 11.60 -3.82
C LEU A 149 32.01 10.93 -2.43
N PHE A 150 31.14 11.47 -1.56
CA PHE A 150 30.86 10.91 -0.23
C PHE A 150 30.07 9.59 -0.34
N GLY A 151 29.00 9.58 -1.14
CA GLY A 151 28.26 8.34 -1.44
C GLY A 151 29.15 7.29 -2.12
N TRP A 152 30.07 7.71 -2.98
CA TRP A 152 30.98 6.82 -3.68
C TRP A 152 31.97 6.07 -2.78
N SER A 153 32.48 6.74 -1.75
CA SER A 153 33.37 6.10 -0.77
C SER A 153 32.63 5.03 0.03
N PHE A 154 31.36 5.26 0.35
CA PHE A 154 30.48 4.26 0.96
C PHE A 154 30.18 3.08 0.02
N MET A 155 29.85 3.36 -1.24
CA MET A 155 29.57 2.32 -2.24
C MET A 155 30.74 1.36 -2.44
N ARG A 156 31.99 1.85 -2.51
CA ARG A 156 33.18 1.01 -2.67
C ARG A 156 33.43 0.06 -1.48
N GLY A 157 33.00 0.45 -0.28
CA GLY A 157 33.10 -0.41 0.91
C GLY A 157 32.11 -1.57 0.91
N HIS A 158 30.91 -1.35 0.37
CA HIS A 158 29.81 -2.33 0.41
C HIS A 158 29.62 -3.13 -0.88
N HIS A 159 30.08 -2.61 -2.02
CA HIS A 159 29.90 -3.21 -3.36
C HIS A 159 31.23 -3.31 -4.11
N SER A 160 32.23 -3.90 -3.47
CA SER A 160 33.55 -4.13 -4.06
C SER A 160 33.54 -5.15 -5.21
N ASP A 161 32.48 -5.96 -5.32
CA ASP A 161 32.27 -6.94 -6.39
C ASP A 161 31.90 -6.31 -7.75
N GLY A 162 31.59 -5.00 -7.78
CA GLY A 162 31.17 -4.29 -8.98
C GLY A 162 29.82 -4.78 -9.55
N ASN A 163 29.07 -5.56 -8.76
CA ASN A 163 27.79 -6.13 -9.13
C ASN A 163 26.64 -5.26 -8.62
N TYR A 164 26.73 -3.98 -8.95
CA TYR A 164 25.71 -2.99 -8.64
C TYR A 164 25.41 -2.13 -9.86
N LYS A 165 24.27 -1.44 -9.81
CA LYS A 165 23.88 -0.47 -10.83
C LYS A 165 23.18 0.72 -10.18
N PHE A 166 23.70 1.89 -10.50
CA PHE A 166 23.15 3.16 -10.07
C PHE A 166 21.89 3.50 -10.87
N TRP A 167 20.80 3.81 -10.18
CA TRP A 167 19.51 4.12 -10.78
C TRP A 167 18.98 5.45 -10.23
N PRO A 168 19.38 6.59 -10.84
CA PRO A 168 18.89 7.90 -10.45
C PRO A 168 17.45 8.13 -10.94
N ASP A 169 16.81 9.19 -10.48
CA ASP A 169 15.56 9.67 -11.05
C ASP A 169 15.74 10.21 -12.48
N LEU A 170 14.69 10.81 -13.04
CA LEU A 170 14.71 11.40 -14.39
C LEU A 170 15.01 12.90 -14.40
N ALA A 171 15.39 13.49 -13.26
CA ALA A 171 15.74 14.89 -13.18
C ALA A 171 16.91 15.20 -14.12
N SER A 172 16.84 16.35 -14.76
CA SER A 172 17.79 16.76 -15.80
C SER A 172 19.23 16.77 -15.30
N PHE A 173 19.43 17.10 -14.02
CA PHE A 173 20.75 17.20 -13.42
C PHE A 173 21.52 15.86 -13.40
N HIS A 174 20.86 14.73 -13.10
CA HIS A 174 21.54 13.43 -13.07
C HIS A 174 22.04 12.94 -14.44
N TYR A 175 21.50 13.50 -15.54
CA TYR A 175 21.94 13.19 -16.89
C TYR A 175 22.69 14.34 -17.56
N ALA A 176 23.14 15.34 -16.80
CA ALA A 176 24.05 16.33 -17.32
C ALA A 176 25.37 15.67 -17.75
N ASN A 177 25.97 16.16 -18.85
CA ASN A 177 27.21 15.57 -19.41
C ASN A 177 28.33 15.47 -18.36
N THR A 178 28.45 16.46 -17.48
CA THR A 178 29.44 16.46 -16.39
C THR A 178 29.26 15.29 -15.43
N VAL A 179 28.02 14.96 -15.08
CA VAL A 179 27.68 13.83 -14.20
C VAL A 179 27.90 12.50 -14.92
N ILE A 180 27.43 12.38 -16.16
CA ILE A 180 27.59 11.16 -16.95
C ILE A 180 29.07 10.85 -17.20
N ASN A 181 29.87 11.85 -17.59
CA ASN A 181 31.31 11.68 -17.78
C ASN A 181 31.98 11.22 -16.49
N TYR A 182 31.61 11.81 -15.34
CA TYR A 182 32.12 11.36 -14.04
C TYR A 182 31.77 9.90 -13.75
N LEU A 183 30.52 9.46 -13.99
CA LEU A 183 30.12 8.06 -13.78
C LEU A 183 30.93 7.11 -14.69
N ILE A 184 31.18 7.50 -15.93
CA ILE A 184 32.00 6.74 -16.88
C ILE A 184 33.46 6.67 -16.40
N ASP A 185 34.05 7.80 -16.02
CA ASP A 185 35.43 7.89 -15.54
C ASP A 185 35.66 7.06 -14.26
N GLN A 186 34.63 6.93 -13.43
CA GLN A 186 34.64 6.09 -12.22
C GLN A 186 34.23 4.63 -12.49
N ASN A 187 33.97 4.25 -13.73
CA ASN A 187 33.47 2.93 -14.13
C ASN A 187 32.19 2.49 -13.38
N ILE A 188 31.31 3.45 -13.11
CA ILE A 188 30.04 3.22 -12.41
C ILE A 188 28.98 2.83 -13.44
N LYS A 189 28.41 1.63 -13.32
CA LYS A 189 27.25 1.20 -14.11
C LYS A 189 26.02 2.00 -13.69
N TYR A 190 25.31 2.60 -14.64
CA TYR A 190 24.10 3.38 -14.36
C TYR A 190 22.95 3.05 -15.33
N VAL A 191 21.72 3.38 -14.94
CA VAL A 191 20.53 3.28 -15.81
C VAL A 191 20.51 4.46 -16.78
N GLN A 192 20.49 4.17 -18.08
CA GLN A 192 20.40 5.22 -19.09
C GLN A 192 19.03 5.89 -19.11
N LYS A 193 18.99 7.18 -19.46
CA LYS A 193 17.76 7.98 -19.53
C LYS A 193 16.67 7.34 -20.41
N CYS A 194 17.07 6.74 -21.53
CA CYS A 194 16.14 6.07 -22.44
C CYS A 194 15.51 4.81 -21.83
N GLU A 195 16.21 4.12 -20.93
CA GLU A 195 15.75 2.91 -20.25
C GLU A 195 14.97 3.23 -18.96
N ASN A 196 15.19 4.40 -18.35
CA ASN A 196 14.55 4.77 -17.09
C ASN A 196 13.04 5.00 -17.28
N PRO A 197 12.17 4.27 -16.56
CA PRO A 197 10.72 4.49 -16.59
C PRO A 197 10.36 5.82 -15.92
N ALA A 198 9.48 6.59 -16.56
CA ALA A 198 9.01 7.87 -16.02
C ALA A 198 7.77 7.68 -15.13
N ASN A 199 7.64 8.53 -14.10
CA ASN A 199 6.47 8.63 -13.22
C ASN A 199 6.07 7.27 -12.61
N VAL A 200 7.06 6.54 -12.09
CA VAL A 200 6.86 5.25 -11.39
C VAL A 200 7.46 5.28 -9.98
N PRO A 201 7.02 6.18 -9.09
CA PRO A 201 7.49 6.18 -7.70
C PRO A 201 7.31 4.81 -7.03
N GLU A 202 6.26 4.06 -7.39
CA GLU A 202 5.95 2.77 -6.79
C GLU A 202 6.99 1.66 -7.03
N VAL A 203 7.91 1.83 -7.98
CA VAL A 203 9.00 0.87 -8.20
C VAL A 203 10.29 1.26 -7.48
N ARG A 204 10.27 2.38 -6.76
CA ARG A 204 11.42 2.95 -6.05
C ARG A 204 11.20 2.87 -4.54
N PRO A 205 11.86 1.94 -3.84
CA PRO A 205 11.82 1.86 -2.38
C PRO A 205 12.25 3.14 -1.62
N THR A 206 12.84 4.13 -2.31
CA THR A 206 13.27 5.40 -1.72
C THR A 206 12.09 6.18 -1.12
N ASP A 207 10.93 6.14 -1.75
CA ASP A 207 9.73 6.82 -1.24
C ASP A 207 9.27 6.24 0.10
N ASP A 208 9.30 4.92 0.26
CA ASP A 208 8.97 4.25 1.51
C ASP A 208 9.99 4.61 2.61
N PHE A 209 11.29 4.61 2.26
CA PHE A 209 12.34 5.07 3.15
C PHE A 209 12.09 6.50 3.64
N TRP A 210 11.80 7.43 2.73
CA TRP A 210 11.53 8.82 3.09
C TRP A 210 10.27 8.97 3.94
N SER A 211 9.23 8.18 3.68
CA SER A 211 7.99 8.16 4.47
C SER A 211 8.25 7.74 5.91
N ILE A 212 8.98 6.63 6.10
CA ILE A 212 9.37 6.11 7.43
C ILE A 212 10.27 7.11 8.16
N LEU A 213 11.25 7.70 7.46
CA LEU A 213 12.14 8.68 8.06
C LEU A 213 11.37 9.92 8.53
N LYS A 214 10.48 10.46 7.70
CA LYS A 214 9.63 11.61 8.06
C LYS A 214 8.76 11.30 9.27
N GLU A 215 8.16 10.11 9.33
CA GLU A 215 7.39 9.67 10.49
C GLU A 215 8.25 9.64 11.76
N LYS A 216 9.47 9.08 11.69
CA LYS A 216 10.40 9.02 12.83
C LYS A 216 10.87 10.41 13.27
N VAL A 217 11.20 11.29 12.33
CA VAL A 217 11.68 12.66 12.62
C VAL A 217 10.58 13.46 13.32
N CYS A 218 9.34 13.36 12.84
CA CYS A 218 8.22 14.18 13.29
C CYS A 218 7.36 13.50 14.37
N LYS A 219 7.81 12.36 14.89
CA LYS A 219 7.14 11.62 15.97
C LYS A 219 6.88 12.54 17.17
N ASN A 220 5.71 12.38 17.79
CA ASN A 220 5.24 13.19 18.93
C ASN A 220 5.08 14.69 18.64
N VAL A 221 4.71 15.06 17.40
CA VAL A 221 4.50 16.46 16.98
C VAL A 221 5.77 17.30 17.15
N TRP A 222 6.94 16.65 17.06
CA TRP A 222 8.22 17.31 17.18
C TRP A 222 8.42 18.34 16.05
N ARG A 223 9.03 19.48 16.38
CA ARG A 223 9.32 20.57 15.43
C ARG A 223 10.73 21.09 15.72
N ALA A 224 11.50 21.29 14.66
CA ALA A 224 12.83 21.85 14.77
C ALA A 224 12.75 23.37 14.94
N LYS A 225 13.61 23.94 15.80
CA LYS A 225 13.73 25.40 15.96
C LYS A 225 14.65 26.01 14.90
N ASN A 226 15.59 25.22 14.39
CA ASN A 226 16.57 25.64 13.38
C ASN A 226 17.04 24.43 12.53
N LEU A 227 17.81 24.72 11.48
CA LEU A 227 18.30 23.71 10.55
C LEU A 227 19.26 22.69 11.18
N ASP A 228 20.09 23.11 12.15
CA ASP A 228 21.06 22.21 12.78
C ASP A 228 20.37 21.18 13.67
N GLU A 229 19.34 21.59 14.41
CA GLU A 229 18.49 20.70 15.19
C GLU A 229 17.80 19.67 14.29
N LEU A 230 17.24 20.12 13.15
CA LEU A 230 16.64 19.23 12.15
C LEU A 230 17.66 18.24 11.59
N ARG A 231 18.84 18.71 11.21
CA ARG A 231 19.92 17.87 10.68
C ARG A 231 20.37 16.81 11.68
N ASN A 232 20.53 17.20 12.95
CA ASN A 232 20.90 16.26 14.02
C ASN A 232 19.81 15.23 14.27
N LYS A 233 18.53 15.64 14.24
CA LYS A 233 17.40 14.73 14.37
C LYS A 233 17.34 13.72 13.22
N ILE A 234 17.50 14.18 11.98
CA ILE A 234 17.55 13.31 10.79
C ILE A 234 18.65 12.27 10.96
N ARG A 235 19.88 12.69 11.27
CA ARG A 235 21.03 11.79 11.49
C ARG A 235 20.75 10.74 12.57
N LEU A 236 20.14 11.15 13.69
CA LEU A 236 19.76 10.24 14.76
C LEU A 236 18.71 9.22 14.30
N CYS A 237 17.67 9.68 13.58
CA CYS A 237 16.62 8.81 13.08
C CYS A 237 17.15 7.81 12.04
N THR A 238 18.02 8.23 11.12
CA THR A 238 18.66 7.36 10.13
C THR A 238 19.54 6.30 10.78
N ARG A 239 20.37 6.66 11.77
CA ARG A 239 21.18 5.67 12.53
C ARG A 239 20.36 4.63 13.29
N ASN A 240 19.11 4.97 13.65
CA ASN A 240 18.18 4.06 14.32
C ASN A 240 17.30 3.29 13.31
N MET A 241 17.59 3.37 12.02
CA MET A 241 16.96 2.59 10.95
C MET A 241 17.87 1.49 10.41
N ASP A 242 19.18 1.68 10.51
CA ASP A 242 20.20 0.64 10.29
C ASP A 242 20.17 -0.41 11.40
#